data_AF-A0A168GLX7-F1
#
_entry.id   AF-A0A168GLX7-F1
#
_cell.length_a   1.000
_cell.length_b   1.000
_cell.length_c   1.000
_cell.angle_alpha   90.00
_cell.angle_beta   90.00
_cell.angle_gamma   90.00
#
_symmetry.space_group_name_H-M   'P 1'
#
loop_
_entity.id
_entity.type
_entity.pdbx_description
1 polymer ?
#
loop_
_entity_poly.entity_id
_entity_poly.type
_entity_poly.pdbx_seq_one_letter_code
_entity_poly.pdbx_strand_id
1 'polypeptide(L)'
;MIESFTGNLAGALSALLYVVAAIVTFCLAELVSPGILPGPLKHVISAFMNRFLEWKYPILHKDGLGQIPSCPYVWPDGQGDDDKFIGGIENSTAWQGRNGNIYRIWSGMKSEIVLTQPQQLQQVFKDSDRHSKAPANNSGFYMSQLLGDCLGLISGRSWRSLRAVVETPFSHRAVVQCVDDYRMQVEAFFDGLDKQPRGNLAKGLIHPAEDLKMLPFWIVAKVFYGPLSENLTQRLTKLAPMREKIFGYVIRGGLPRFSWSRFLPTRANKELRQFKQSWKQFNEDALQHAKLHAPSAPIVRMAAAVEDGEIDEEQLLQTIDEALFANLDVTTGGLSWNLVFLAVQPKAQERLRKEMRDVGAQGGGGEAALDAYIQDRSTYLAACVLESSRLRPLAAFSVPQAAPTAREVDGYVVPAGTSFVVDAYALNVRGDEWAPDHASYRPDRFLGGRDTHRRYLFWRFGFGPRQCLGKHMADVMIRATLVHLVRNYDLSLLSDDIWSRNKECWITHPDFLLRCEKRLEKKVQPTAPVEKSGLGVRCENA
;
A
#
# COMPACT_ATOMS: atom_id res chain seq x y z
N MET A 1 61.75 -20.15 17.13
CA MET A 1 60.38 -20.69 17.14
C MET A 1 59.31 -19.60 17.24
N ILE A 2 59.44 -18.62 18.16
CA ILE A 2 58.47 -17.51 18.31
C ILE A 2 58.44 -16.60 17.07
N GLU A 3 59.59 -16.25 16.47
CA GLU A 3 59.65 -15.42 15.24
C GLU A 3 59.06 -16.08 13.99
N SER A 4 59.15 -17.41 13.89
CA SER A 4 58.52 -18.19 12.81
C SER A 4 57.01 -18.24 12.98
N PHE A 5 56.52 -18.25 14.22
CA PHE A 5 55.09 -18.25 14.54
C PHE A 5 54.45 -16.88 14.31
N THR A 6 55.16 -15.79 14.66
CA THR A 6 54.70 -14.40 14.42
C THR A 6 54.74 -14.05 12.93
N GLY A 7 55.73 -14.51 12.17
CA GLY A 7 55.79 -14.33 10.71
C GLY A 7 54.65 -15.05 9.97
N ASN A 8 54.32 -16.27 10.38
CA ASN A 8 53.18 -17.03 9.83
C ASN A 8 51.83 -16.41 10.20
N LEU A 9 51.68 -15.87 11.41
CA LEU A 9 50.45 -15.18 11.84
C LEU A 9 50.26 -13.86 11.09
N ALA A 10 51.32 -13.08 10.89
CA ALA A 10 51.28 -11.84 10.11
C ALA A 10 50.96 -12.11 8.62
N GLY A 11 51.53 -13.16 8.03
CA GLY A 11 51.20 -13.60 6.68
C GLY A 11 49.74 -14.04 6.53
N ALA A 12 49.22 -14.80 7.49
CA ALA A 12 47.82 -15.24 7.50
C ALA A 12 46.84 -14.06 7.68
N LEU A 13 47.15 -13.10 8.56
CA LEU A 13 46.36 -11.88 8.76
C LEU A 13 46.36 -11.00 7.50
N SER A 14 47.50 -10.87 6.83
CA SER A 14 47.63 -10.14 5.56
C SER A 14 46.79 -10.79 4.45
N ALA A 15 46.90 -12.11 4.29
CA ALA A 15 46.09 -12.87 3.33
C ALA A 15 44.58 -12.72 3.62
N LEU A 16 44.19 -12.77 4.89
CA LEU A 16 42.80 -12.55 5.30
C LEU A 16 42.32 -11.13 4.95
N LEU A 17 43.15 -10.11 5.18
CA LEU A 17 42.85 -8.71 4.81
C LEU A 17 42.64 -8.55 3.30
N TYR A 18 43.48 -9.17 2.46
CA TYR A 18 43.31 -9.14 1.01
C TYR A 18 42.01 -9.83 0.57
N VAL A 19 41.69 -10.99 1.15
CA VAL A 19 40.43 -11.70 0.86
C VAL A 19 39.23 -10.85 1.27
N VAL A 20 39.25 -10.25 2.47
CA VAL A 20 38.19 -9.36 2.94
C VAL A 20 38.05 -8.13 2.03
N ALA A 21 39.16 -7.49 1.66
CA ALA A 21 39.15 -6.34 0.78
C ALA A 21 38.59 -6.70 -0.61
N ALA A 22 38.96 -7.86 -1.16
CA ALA A 22 38.41 -8.36 -2.42
C ALA A 22 36.90 -8.60 -2.32
N ILE A 23 36.43 -9.29 -1.26
CA ILE A 23 34.99 -9.52 -1.03
C ILE A 23 34.23 -8.20 -0.91
N VAL A 24 34.74 -7.24 -0.13
CA VAL A 24 34.13 -5.91 0.02
C VAL A 24 34.05 -5.20 -1.34
N THR A 25 35.11 -5.28 -2.14
CA THR A 25 35.17 -4.67 -3.47
C THR A 25 34.13 -5.29 -4.40
N PHE A 26 33.99 -6.62 -4.42
CA PHE A 26 32.98 -7.32 -5.19
C PHE A 26 31.55 -7.01 -4.71
N CYS A 27 31.32 -6.93 -3.40
CA CYS A 27 30.03 -6.51 -2.84
C CYS A 27 29.66 -5.09 -3.25
N LEU A 28 30.63 -4.16 -3.23
CA LEU A 28 30.42 -2.78 -3.69
C LEU A 28 30.19 -2.71 -5.19
N ALA A 29 30.91 -3.51 -5.99
CA ALA A 29 30.72 -3.60 -7.43
C ALA A 29 29.31 -4.10 -7.79
N GLU A 30 28.81 -5.12 -7.08
CA GLU A 30 27.44 -5.64 -7.25
C GLU A 30 26.36 -4.61 -6.91
N LEU A 31 26.61 -3.75 -5.91
CA LEU A 31 25.69 -2.65 -5.60
C LEU A 31 25.64 -1.61 -6.72
N VAL A 32 26.78 -1.26 -7.30
CA VAL A 32 26.87 -0.24 -8.36
C VAL A 32 26.34 -0.76 -9.69
N SER A 33 26.60 -2.03 -10.00
CA SER A 33 26.18 -2.69 -11.22
C SER A 33 25.73 -4.12 -10.89
N PRO A 34 24.43 -4.31 -10.60
CA PRO A 34 23.87 -5.62 -10.29
C PRO A 34 24.16 -6.65 -11.39
N GLY A 35 24.48 -7.89 -10.98
CA GLY A 35 24.83 -8.98 -11.89
C GLY A 35 26.32 -9.11 -12.23
N ILE A 36 27.20 -8.28 -11.64
CA ILE A 36 28.66 -8.47 -11.75
C ILE A 36 29.12 -9.65 -10.91
N LEU A 37 28.48 -9.87 -9.75
CA LEU A 37 28.86 -10.91 -8.82
C LEU A 37 28.42 -12.29 -9.32
N PRO A 38 29.33 -13.25 -9.51
CA PRO A 38 28.95 -14.60 -9.89
C PRO A 38 28.01 -15.22 -8.84
N GLY A 39 27.00 -15.96 -9.32
CA GLY A 39 26.00 -16.61 -8.47
C GLY A 39 26.59 -17.31 -7.23
N PRO A 40 27.60 -18.21 -7.36
CA PRO A 40 28.18 -18.90 -6.22
C PRO A 40 28.76 -17.97 -5.15
N LEU A 41 29.40 -16.87 -5.54
CA LEU A 41 29.97 -15.90 -4.60
C LEU A 41 28.86 -15.12 -3.86
N LYS A 42 27.79 -14.75 -4.58
CA LYS A 42 26.59 -14.15 -3.96
C LYS A 42 25.98 -15.08 -2.91
N HIS A 43 25.94 -16.39 -3.16
CA HIS A 43 25.45 -17.38 -2.21
C HIS A 43 26.34 -17.48 -0.96
N VAL A 44 27.67 -17.46 -1.13
CA VAL A 44 28.61 -17.48 0.00
C VAL A 44 28.44 -16.24 0.89
N ILE A 45 28.39 -15.06 0.28
CA ILE A 45 28.15 -13.80 1.01
C ILE A 45 26.80 -13.84 1.72
N SER A 46 25.76 -14.29 1.04
CA SER A 46 24.41 -14.41 1.61
C SER A 46 24.38 -15.39 2.79
N ALA A 47 25.04 -16.55 2.70
CA ALA A 47 25.12 -17.53 3.78
C ALA A 47 25.94 -17.02 4.98
N PHE A 48 27.02 -16.28 4.74
CA PHE A 48 27.78 -15.62 5.80
C PHE A 48 26.94 -14.57 6.51
N MET A 49 26.29 -13.68 5.75
CA MET A 49 25.40 -12.66 6.28
C MET A 49 24.24 -13.27 7.06
N ASN A 50 23.64 -14.36 6.56
CA ASN A 50 22.58 -15.07 7.27
C ASN A 50 23.05 -15.51 8.66
N ARG A 51 24.17 -16.26 8.74
CA ARG A 51 24.72 -16.75 10.01
C ARG A 51 25.07 -15.61 10.97
N PHE A 52 25.68 -14.54 10.45
CA PHE A 52 26.01 -13.35 11.25
C PHE A 52 24.75 -12.68 11.81
N LEU A 53 23.71 -12.49 10.99
CA LEU A 53 22.48 -11.82 11.39
C LEU A 53 21.65 -12.69 12.35
N GLU A 54 21.60 -14.00 12.14
CA GLU A 54 20.95 -14.95 13.06
C GLU A 54 21.63 -14.96 14.42
N TRP A 55 22.97 -14.94 14.45
CA TRP A 55 23.74 -14.83 15.68
C TRP A 55 23.53 -13.49 16.38
N LYS A 56 23.50 -12.39 15.62
CA LYS A 56 23.35 -11.02 16.15
C LYS A 56 21.94 -10.73 16.64
N TYR A 57 20.92 -11.30 15.99
CA TYR A 57 19.51 -11.07 16.28
C TYR A 57 18.79 -12.42 16.53
N PRO A 58 19.16 -13.16 17.59
CA PRO A 58 18.55 -14.45 17.87
C PRO A 58 17.10 -14.28 18.34
N ILE A 59 16.23 -15.16 17.88
CA ILE A 59 14.85 -15.28 18.36
C ILE A 59 14.65 -16.75 18.67
N LEU A 60 14.53 -17.04 19.95
CA LEU A 60 14.47 -18.39 20.48
C LEU A 60 13.05 -18.75 20.87
N HIS A 61 12.72 -20.02 20.70
CA HIS A 61 11.56 -20.62 21.34
C HIS A 61 11.76 -20.60 22.86
N LYS A 62 10.66 -20.53 23.62
CA LYS A 62 10.68 -20.35 25.08
C LYS A 62 11.33 -21.50 25.86
N ASP A 63 11.49 -22.66 25.24
CA ASP A 63 12.26 -23.78 25.78
C ASP A 63 13.78 -23.62 25.62
N GLY A 64 14.23 -22.61 24.86
CA GLY A 64 15.63 -22.33 24.57
C GLY A 64 16.27 -23.24 23.51
N LEU A 65 15.52 -24.18 22.92
CA LEU A 65 16.05 -25.22 22.04
C LEU A 65 15.85 -24.92 20.54
N GLY A 66 14.79 -24.19 20.18
CA GLY A 66 14.47 -23.85 18.79
C GLY A 66 14.77 -22.38 18.44
N GLN A 67 15.17 -22.11 17.20
CA GLN A 67 15.14 -20.76 16.62
C GLN A 67 13.87 -20.56 15.79
N ILE A 68 13.43 -19.31 15.64
CA ILE A 68 12.31 -19.02 14.74
C ILE A 68 12.66 -19.43 13.29
N PRO A 69 11.74 -20.09 12.57
CA PRO A 69 11.90 -20.34 11.14
C PRO A 69 12.22 -19.05 10.40
N SER A 70 13.14 -19.10 9.45
CA SER A 70 13.71 -17.89 8.84
C SER A 70 13.96 -18.10 7.36
N CYS A 71 13.52 -17.13 6.56
CA CYS A 71 13.98 -17.02 5.18
C CYS A 71 15.49 -16.74 5.18
N PRO A 72 16.31 -17.52 4.44
CA PRO A 72 17.73 -17.25 4.33
C PRO A 72 17.97 -15.85 3.76
N TYR A 73 18.89 -15.11 4.36
CA TYR A 73 19.30 -13.80 3.86
C TYR A 73 19.76 -13.88 2.39
N VAL A 74 19.40 -12.87 1.59
CA VAL A 74 19.86 -12.70 0.20
C VAL A 74 20.54 -11.34 0.07
N TRP A 75 21.81 -11.32 -0.32
CA TRP A 75 22.53 -10.06 -0.50
C TRP A 75 21.97 -9.26 -1.70
N PRO A 76 21.84 -7.92 -1.59
CA PRO A 76 22.12 -7.05 -0.42
C PRO A 76 20.89 -6.70 0.44
N ASP A 77 19.70 -7.05 -0.01
CA ASP A 77 18.44 -6.49 0.48
C ASP A 77 17.70 -7.39 1.47
N GLY A 78 18.19 -8.62 1.67
CA GLY A 78 17.38 -9.68 2.24
C GLY A 78 16.19 -9.95 1.31
N GLN A 79 15.00 -9.93 1.89
CA GLN A 79 13.70 -10.02 1.21
C GLN A 79 12.97 -8.68 1.17
N GLY A 80 13.45 -7.63 1.84
CA GLY A 80 12.63 -6.48 2.24
C GLY A 80 12.21 -5.48 1.15
N ASP A 81 12.72 -5.63 -0.06
CA ASP A 81 12.52 -4.70 -1.18
C ASP A 81 11.73 -5.43 -2.28
N ASP A 82 12.36 -5.79 -3.40
CA ASP A 82 11.69 -6.37 -4.57
C ASP A 82 10.83 -7.60 -4.20
N ASP A 83 11.42 -8.54 -3.46
CA ASP A 83 10.79 -9.78 -3.02
C ASP A 83 9.54 -9.55 -2.13
N LYS A 84 9.57 -8.54 -1.25
CA LYS A 84 8.46 -8.22 -0.34
C LYS A 84 7.39 -7.37 -1.01
N PHE A 85 7.76 -6.50 -1.95
CA PHE A 85 6.84 -5.58 -2.61
C PHE A 85 6.29 -6.15 -3.92
N ILE A 86 7.15 -6.36 -4.91
CA ILE A 86 6.76 -6.78 -6.27
C ILE A 86 6.43 -8.28 -6.31
N GLY A 87 7.30 -9.10 -5.72
CA GLY A 87 7.13 -10.55 -5.61
C GLY A 87 6.29 -11.00 -4.41
N GLY A 88 5.71 -10.04 -3.66
CA GLY A 88 5.15 -10.31 -2.34
C GLY A 88 3.99 -11.31 -2.31
N ILE A 89 3.17 -11.36 -3.37
CA ILE A 89 2.02 -12.27 -3.46
C ILE A 89 2.49 -13.71 -3.60
N GLU A 90 3.39 -13.97 -4.54
CA GLU A 90 3.97 -15.30 -4.77
C GLU A 90 4.80 -15.73 -3.56
N ASN A 91 5.56 -14.80 -2.99
CA ASN A 91 6.41 -15.03 -1.83
C ASN A 91 5.60 -15.24 -0.53
N SER A 92 4.42 -14.66 -0.39
CA SER A 92 3.50 -14.95 0.72
C SER A 92 3.22 -16.45 0.81
N THR A 93 2.82 -17.08 -0.31
CA THR A 93 2.58 -18.53 -0.36
C THR A 93 3.88 -19.32 -0.21
N ALA A 94 4.93 -18.96 -0.95
CA ALA A 94 6.18 -19.72 -0.96
C ALA A 94 6.91 -19.71 0.39
N TRP A 95 6.94 -18.57 1.08
CA TRP A 95 7.62 -18.45 2.37
C TRP A 95 6.83 -19.10 3.50
N GLN A 96 5.50 -18.95 3.52
CA GLN A 96 4.65 -19.66 4.48
C GLN A 96 4.79 -21.19 4.31
N GLY A 97 4.76 -21.68 3.06
CA GLY A 97 4.91 -23.12 2.79
C GLY A 97 6.26 -23.71 3.24
N ARG A 98 7.34 -22.92 3.19
CA ARG A 98 8.69 -23.36 3.60
C ARG A 98 8.97 -23.21 5.09
N ASN A 99 8.40 -22.18 5.72
CA ASN A 99 8.78 -21.78 7.08
C ASN A 99 7.65 -21.94 8.11
N GLY A 100 6.43 -22.27 7.68
CA GLY A 100 5.26 -22.37 8.54
C GLY A 100 4.54 -21.03 8.75
N ASN A 101 3.69 -20.97 9.77
CA ASN A 101 2.74 -19.85 9.99
C ASN A 101 3.34 -18.66 10.74
N ILE A 102 4.55 -18.79 11.26
CA ILE A 102 5.32 -17.68 11.86
C ILE A 102 6.76 -17.84 11.44
N TYR A 103 7.33 -16.79 10.86
CA TYR A 103 8.70 -16.84 10.36
C TYR A 103 9.33 -15.45 10.31
N ARG A 104 10.64 -15.42 10.18
CA ARG A 104 11.42 -14.20 10.01
C ARG A 104 11.81 -14.01 8.54
N ILE A 105 11.75 -12.76 8.09
CA ILE A 105 12.40 -12.27 6.87
C ILE A 105 13.42 -11.19 7.24
N TRP A 106 14.33 -10.89 6.30
CA TRP A 106 15.30 -9.81 6.45
C TRP A 106 14.93 -8.64 5.54
N SER A 107 14.83 -7.43 6.08
CA SER A 107 14.73 -6.20 5.28
C SER A 107 16.01 -5.40 5.40
N GLY A 108 16.86 -5.50 4.36
CA GLY A 108 18.29 -5.32 4.50
C GLY A 108 18.78 -6.16 5.67
N MET A 109 19.49 -5.55 6.61
CA MET A 109 20.01 -6.24 7.81
C MET A 109 19.05 -6.19 9.01
N LYS A 110 17.78 -5.80 8.82
CA LYS A 110 16.77 -5.70 9.89
C LYS A 110 15.87 -6.93 9.89
N SER A 111 15.66 -7.50 11.07
CA SER A 111 14.73 -8.62 11.26
C SER A 111 13.29 -8.13 11.23
N GLU A 112 12.43 -8.80 10.46
CA GLU A 112 10.97 -8.61 10.48
C GLU A 112 10.27 -9.95 10.67
N ILE A 113 9.36 -10.03 11.65
CA ILE A 113 8.59 -11.24 11.95
C ILE A 113 7.26 -11.18 11.21
N VAL A 114 7.03 -12.16 10.36
CA VAL A 114 5.82 -12.28 9.56
C VAL A 114 4.74 -13.00 10.37
N LEU A 115 3.60 -12.33 10.51
CA LEU A 115 2.40 -12.87 11.15
C LEU A 115 1.37 -13.22 10.07
N THR A 116 0.82 -14.42 10.14
CA THR A 116 -0.13 -14.97 9.15
C THR A 116 -1.50 -15.29 9.75
N GLN A 117 -1.61 -15.40 11.09
CA GLN A 117 -2.80 -15.88 11.77
C GLN A 117 -3.43 -14.85 12.74
N PRO A 118 -4.77 -14.86 12.90
CA PRO A 118 -5.48 -13.92 13.77
C PRO A 118 -5.00 -13.89 15.23
N GLN A 119 -4.68 -15.05 15.79
CA GLN A 119 -4.26 -15.20 17.19
C GLN A 119 -2.91 -14.53 17.42
N GLN A 120 -1.99 -14.63 16.46
CA GLN A 120 -0.70 -13.94 16.48
C GLN A 120 -0.90 -12.42 16.45
N LEU A 121 -1.79 -11.94 15.56
CA LEU A 121 -2.15 -10.53 15.47
C LEU A 121 -2.75 -10.03 16.79
N GLN A 122 -3.64 -10.80 17.42
CA GLN A 122 -4.21 -10.45 18.72
C GLN A 122 -3.14 -10.32 19.81
N GLN A 123 -2.19 -11.26 19.86
CA GLN A 123 -1.09 -11.24 20.84
C GLN A 123 -0.16 -10.04 20.65
N VAL A 124 0.16 -9.71 19.39
CA VAL A 124 1.10 -8.63 19.05
C VAL A 124 0.45 -7.25 19.11
N PHE A 125 -0.78 -7.09 18.60
CA PHE A 125 -1.42 -5.78 18.39
C PHE A 125 -2.41 -5.37 19.48
N LYS A 126 -2.46 -6.06 20.63
CA LYS A 126 -3.34 -5.68 21.76
C LYS A 126 -3.06 -4.26 22.30
N ASP A 127 -1.83 -3.79 22.20
CA ASP A 127 -1.35 -2.45 22.60
C ASP A 127 -0.69 -1.73 21.41
N SER A 128 -1.29 -1.87 20.21
CA SER A 128 -0.76 -1.27 18.98
C SER A 128 -0.68 0.26 19.00
N ASP A 129 -1.31 0.91 19.98
CA ASP A 129 -1.18 2.34 20.27
C ASP A 129 0.24 2.73 20.71
N ARG A 130 1.00 1.78 21.27
CA ARG A 130 2.37 1.99 21.77
C ARG A 130 3.44 1.56 20.78
N HIS A 131 3.06 1.00 19.64
CA HIS A 131 4.00 0.51 18.64
C HIS A 131 4.71 1.64 17.90
N SER A 132 5.98 1.43 17.56
CA SER A 132 6.72 2.31 16.67
C SER A 132 6.77 1.74 15.26
N LYS A 133 6.59 2.59 14.25
CA LYS A 133 6.88 2.27 12.85
C LYS A 133 8.39 2.14 12.66
N ALA A 134 8.82 1.24 11.77
CA ALA A 134 10.24 1.12 11.49
C ALA A 134 10.74 2.36 10.72
N PRO A 135 11.91 2.93 11.07
CA PRO A 135 12.47 4.07 10.37
C PRO A 135 12.58 3.81 8.86
N ALA A 136 12.03 4.74 8.07
CA ALA A 136 11.99 4.63 6.61
C ALA A 136 11.50 3.25 6.12
N ASN A 137 10.52 2.63 6.80
CA ASN A 137 9.94 1.34 6.43
C ASN A 137 10.96 0.18 6.33
N ASN A 138 12.14 0.31 6.97
CA ASN A 138 13.33 -0.51 6.73
C ASN A 138 13.82 -0.54 5.27
N SER A 139 13.37 0.39 4.42
CA SER A 139 13.68 0.47 2.98
C SER A 139 14.92 1.33 2.65
N GLY A 140 15.66 1.78 3.67
CA GLY A 140 16.95 2.45 3.52
C GLY A 140 16.89 3.93 3.13
N PHE A 141 17.99 4.43 2.57
CA PHE A 141 18.26 5.86 2.41
C PHE A 141 17.26 6.58 1.50
N TYR A 142 16.95 6.08 0.30
CA TYR A 142 15.99 6.78 -0.57
C TYR A 142 14.60 6.88 0.06
N MET A 143 14.14 5.82 0.74
CA MET A 143 12.88 5.89 1.49
C MET A 143 12.94 6.99 2.55
N SER A 144 14.07 7.13 3.26
CA SER A 144 14.23 8.21 4.26
C SER A 144 14.14 9.62 3.65
N GLN A 145 14.54 9.78 2.38
CA GLN A 145 14.56 11.07 1.70
C GLN A 145 13.20 11.49 1.12
N LEU A 146 12.32 10.51 0.88
CA LEU A 146 10.98 10.72 0.34
C LEU A 146 9.89 10.68 1.41
N LEU A 147 9.97 9.72 2.33
CA LEU A 147 8.90 9.40 3.29
C LEU A 147 9.41 9.12 4.72
N GLY A 148 10.69 9.33 5.02
CA GLY A 148 11.28 9.06 6.34
C GLY A 148 10.57 9.72 7.53
N ASP A 149 10.08 10.94 7.32
CA ASP A 149 9.44 11.81 8.30
C ASP A 149 7.95 12.06 7.98
N CYS A 150 7.35 11.29 7.08
CA CYS A 150 5.91 11.39 6.81
C CYS A 150 5.07 10.82 7.98
N LEU A 151 3.83 11.29 8.09
CA LEU A 151 2.88 10.89 9.13
C LEU A 151 2.74 9.35 9.28
N GLY A 152 2.75 8.61 8.18
CA GLY A 152 2.61 7.16 8.19
C GLY A 152 3.80 6.40 8.77
N LEU A 153 5.01 6.99 8.78
CA LEU A 153 6.26 6.30 9.17
C LEU A 153 6.90 6.84 10.45
N ILE A 154 6.49 8.01 10.96
CA ILE A 154 6.96 8.52 12.25
C ILE A 154 6.17 7.95 13.45
N SER A 155 6.69 8.13 14.66
CA SER A 155 6.09 7.57 15.89
C SER A 155 6.20 8.52 17.08
N GLY A 156 5.55 8.18 18.20
CA GLY A 156 5.73 8.87 19.48
C GLY A 156 5.20 10.31 19.50
N ARG A 157 6.03 11.26 19.92
CA ARG A 157 5.65 12.68 20.05
C ARG A 157 5.47 13.34 18.69
N SER A 158 6.44 13.19 17.79
CA SER A 158 6.41 13.78 16.44
C SER A 158 5.16 13.34 15.67
N TRP A 159 4.80 12.05 15.76
CA TRP A 159 3.55 11.56 15.17
C TRP A 159 2.30 12.25 15.73
N ARG A 160 2.20 12.41 17.06
CA ARG A 160 1.03 13.05 17.70
C ARG A 160 0.91 14.51 17.29
N SER A 161 2.02 15.26 17.29
CA SER A 161 2.05 16.66 16.86
C SER A 161 1.59 16.80 15.41
N LEU A 162 2.25 16.08 14.49
CA LEU A 162 1.93 16.14 13.07
C LEU A 162 0.50 15.69 12.78
N ARG A 163 0.02 14.63 13.44
CA ARG A 163 -1.35 14.15 13.29
C ARG A 163 -2.37 15.22 13.68
N ALA A 164 -2.17 15.89 14.83
CA ALA A 164 -3.10 16.90 15.32
C ALA A 164 -3.27 18.07 14.35
N VAL A 165 -2.21 18.40 13.60
CA VAL A 165 -2.20 19.43 12.55
C VAL A 165 -3.02 19.00 11.32
N VAL A 166 -2.89 17.74 10.89
CA VAL A 166 -3.41 17.29 9.58
C VAL A 166 -4.71 16.48 9.62
N GLU A 167 -5.15 15.97 10.77
CA GLU A 167 -6.21 14.93 10.80
C GLU A 167 -7.63 15.44 10.55
N THR A 168 -7.90 16.72 10.79
CA THR A 168 -9.26 17.29 10.81
C THR A 168 -10.07 17.03 9.51
N PRO A 169 -9.52 17.27 8.30
CA PRO A 169 -10.24 17.01 7.04
C PRO A 169 -10.53 15.53 6.78
N PHE A 170 -9.79 14.62 7.44
CA PHE A 170 -9.92 13.18 7.27
C PHE A 170 -10.77 12.52 8.37
N SER A 171 -11.27 13.32 9.31
CA SER A 171 -12.22 12.85 10.32
C SER A 171 -13.50 12.35 9.65
N HIS A 172 -14.18 11.38 10.29
CA HIS A 172 -15.46 10.87 9.79
C HIS A 172 -16.47 11.99 9.53
N ARG A 173 -16.53 12.99 10.43
CA ARG A 173 -17.45 14.12 10.31
C ARG A 173 -17.15 14.97 9.08
N ALA A 174 -15.87 15.33 8.86
CA ALA A 174 -15.48 16.12 7.70
C ALA A 174 -15.75 15.38 6.38
N VAL A 175 -15.40 14.10 6.32
CA VAL A 175 -15.64 13.26 5.13
C VAL A 175 -17.14 13.15 4.80
N VAL A 176 -18.00 12.98 5.81
CA VAL A 176 -19.46 12.94 5.63
C VAL A 176 -20.01 14.23 5.03
N GLN A 177 -19.40 15.38 5.36
CA GLN A 177 -19.81 16.69 4.84
C GLN A 177 -19.32 16.97 3.42
N CYS A 178 -18.43 16.15 2.86
CA CYS A 178 -17.85 16.34 1.53
C CYS A 178 -18.24 15.26 0.52
N VAL A 179 -19.22 14.41 0.84
CA VAL A 179 -19.61 13.28 -0.03
C VAL A 179 -20.18 13.75 -1.36
N ASP A 180 -20.97 14.82 -1.33
CA ASP A 180 -21.50 15.50 -2.52
C ASP A 180 -20.36 16.02 -3.41
N ASP A 181 -19.34 16.65 -2.82
CA ASP A 181 -18.16 17.14 -3.55
C ASP A 181 -17.36 15.99 -4.16
N TYR A 182 -17.19 14.87 -3.46
CA TYR A 182 -16.53 13.69 -4.01
C TYR A 182 -17.34 13.10 -5.17
N ARG A 183 -18.67 13.02 -5.06
CA ARG A 183 -19.53 12.54 -6.14
C ARG A 183 -19.46 13.46 -7.37
N MET A 184 -19.51 14.78 -7.19
CA MET A 184 -19.35 15.75 -8.29
C MET A 184 -17.98 15.63 -8.97
N GLN A 185 -16.91 15.42 -8.19
CA GLN A 185 -15.57 15.21 -8.75
C GLN A 185 -15.48 13.90 -9.54
N VAL A 186 -16.12 12.83 -9.06
CA VAL A 186 -16.23 11.57 -9.81
C VAL A 186 -16.96 11.80 -11.13
N GLU A 187 -18.14 12.42 -11.10
CA GLU A 187 -18.93 12.72 -12.31
C GLU A 187 -18.12 13.53 -13.33
N ALA A 188 -17.50 14.64 -12.90
CA ALA A 188 -16.67 15.48 -13.75
C ALA A 188 -15.45 14.73 -14.34
N PHE A 189 -14.87 13.81 -13.58
CA PHE A 189 -13.77 12.98 -14.05
C PHE A 189 -14.21 12.01 -15.16
N PHE A 190 -15.35 11.34 -14.99
CA PHE A 190 -15.90 10.45 -16.02
C PHE A 190 -16.34 11.20 -17.27
N ASP A 191 -16.93 12.40 -17.13
CA ASP A 191 -17.20 13.29 -18.25
C ASP A 191 -15.94 13.66 -19.03
N GLY A 192 -14.84 13.91 -18.30
CA GLY A 192 -13.52 14.15 -18.88
C GLY A 192 -12.98 12.95 -19.64
N LEU A 193 -13.15 11.74 -19.11
CA LEU A 193 -12.76 10.50 -19.78
C LEU A 193 -13.58 10.22 -21.04
N ASP A 194 -14.91 10.42 -20.99
CA ASP A 194 -15.83 10.19 -22.12
C ASP A 194 -15.54 11.14 -23.30
N LYS A 195 -15.11 12.38 -22.99
CA LYS A 195 -14.77 13.41 -23.98
C LYS A 195 -13.41 13.21 -24.65
N GLN A 196 -12.55 12.30 -24.18
CA GLN A 196 -11.25 12.04 -24.79
C GLN A 196 -11.41 11.22 -26.08
N PRO A 197 -11.16 11.78 -27.29
CA PRO A 197 -11.51 11.11 -28.54
C PRO A 197 -10.81 9.77 -28.79
N ARG A 198 -9.65 9.55 -28.14
CA ARG A 198 -8.87 8.30 -28.24
C ARG A 198 -8.88 7.49 -26.94
N GLY A 199 -9.58 7.97 -25.91
CA GLY A 199 -9.67 7.30 -24.61
C GLY A 199 -10.41 5.97 -24.69
N ASN A 200 -10.17 5.10 -23.70
CA ASN A 200 -10.82 3.80 -23.65
C ASN A 200 -12.34 3.93 -23.43
N LEU A 201 -12.78 4.85 -22.56
CA LEU A 201 -14.19 5.00 -22.19
C LEU A 201 -15.07 5.39 -23.39
N ALA A 202 -14.58 6.27 -24.26
CA ALA A 202 -15.24 6.63 -25.51
C ALA A 202 -15.45 5.45 -26.47
N LYS A 203 -14.69 4.36 -26.29
CA LYS A 203 -14.79 3.10 -27.06
C LYS A 203 -15.59 2.02 -26.31
N GLY A 204 -16.23 2.36 -25.19
CA GLY A 204 -16.92 1.40 -24.34
C GLY A 204 -15.98 0.46 -23.57
N LEU A 205 -14.74 0.89 -23.32
CA LEU A 205 -13.70 0.13 -22.61
C LEU A 205 -13.22 0.89 -21.38
N ILE A 206 -12.65 0.20 -20.40
CA ILE A 206 -11.96 0.86 -19.29
C ILE A 206 -10.79 0.00 -18.83
N HIS A 207 -9.64 0.63 -18.64
CA HIS A 207 -8.53 0.06 -17.89
C HIS A 207 -8.73 0.42 -16.40
N PRO A 208 -9.07 -0.52 -15.51
CA PRO A 208 -9.50 -0.19 -14.15
C PRO A 208 -8.47 0.57 -13.31
N ALA A 209 -7.17 0.33 -13.53
CA ALA A 209 -6.09 1.06 -12.86
C ALA A 209 -5.68 2.34 -13.62
N GLU A 210 -5.19 2.24 -14.86
CA GLU A 210 -4.68 3.39 -15.64
C GLU A 210 -5.69 4.52 -15.84
N ASP A 211 -6.92 4.23 -16.29
CA ASP A 211 -7.90 5.26 -16.60
C ASP A 211 -8.40 5.97 -15.34
N LEU A 212 -8.37 5.29 -14.18
CA LEU A 212 -8.84 5.82 -12.90
C LEU A 212 -7.72 6.34 -11.99
N LYS A 213 -6.43 6.13 -12.33
CA LYS A 213 -5.28 6.43 -11.45
C LYS A 213 -5.33 7.86 -10.92
N MET A 214 -5.62 8.84 -11.78
CA MET A 214 -5.58 10.26 -11.42
C MET A 214 -6.82 10.77 -10.67
N LEU A 215 -7.91 10.02 -10.60
CA LEU A 215 -9.11 10.42 -9.85
C LEU A 215 -8.81 10.62 -8.34
N PRO A 216 -8.29 9.61 -7.60
CA PRO A 216 -7.95 9.80 -6.19
C PRO A 216 -6.90 10.88 -5.99
N PHE A 217 -5.92 10.99 -6.91
CA PHE A 217 -4.88 12.01 -6.84
C PHE A 217 -5.45 13.42 -6.72
N TRP A 218 -6.37 13.78 -7.62
CA TRP A 218 -6.92 15.13 -7.66
C TRP A 218 -7.88 15.42 -6.51
N ILE A 219 -8.65 14.42 -6.06
CA ILE A 219 -9.50 14.57 -4.87
C ILE A 219 -8.64 14.88 -3.64
N VAL A 220 -7.54 14.14 -3.43
CA VAL A 220 -6.64 14.38 -2.30
C VAL A 220 -5.88 15.71 -2.45
N ALA A 221 -5.43 16.06 -3.65
CA ALA A 221 -4.78 17.34 -3.92
C ALA A 221 -5.70 18.52 -3.56
N LYS A 222 -6.97 18.45 -3.94
CA LYS A 222 -7.97 19.47 -3.58
C LYS A 222 -8.18 19.56 -2.08
N VAL A 223 -8.13 18.44 -1.34
CA VAL A 223 -8.20 18.47 0.12
C VAL A 223 -7.02 19.23 0.71
N PHE A 224 -5.78 18.99 0.26
CA PHE A 224 -4.58 19.62 0.83
C PHE A 224 -4.37 21.08 0.42
N TYR A 225 -4.71 21.43 -0.81
CA TYR A 225 -4.37 22.72 -1.41
C TYR A 225 -5.59 23.62 -1.70
N GLY A 226 -6.82 23.07 -1.67
CA GLY A 226 -7.98 23.72 -2.26
C GLY A 226 -7.93 23.70 -3.80
N PRO A 227 -8.73 24.54 -4.48
CA PRO A 227 -8.64 24.69 -5.93
C PRO A 227 -7.26 25.21 -6.34
N LEU A 228 -6.66 24.59 -7.36
CA LEU A 228 -5.38 24.99 -7.93
C LEU A 228 -5.57 25.79 -9.21
N SER A 229 -4.65 26.72 -9.51
CA SER A 229 -4.58 27.34 -10.83
C SER A 229 -4.16 26.34 -11.90
N GLU A 230 -4.46 26.63 -13.16
CA GLU A 230 -4.04 25.79 -14.29
C GLU A 230 -2.51 25.55 -14.30
N ASN A 231 -1.71 26.58 -14.01
CA ASN A 231 -0.25 26.46 -13.94
C ASN A 231 0.19 25.48 -12.83
N LEU A 232 -0.38 25.59 -11.63
CA LEU A 232 -0.06 24.69 -10.52
C LEU A 232 -0.49 23.26 -10.82
N THR A 233 -1.68 23.08 -11.41
CA THR A 233 -2.17 21.77 -11.88
C THR A 233 -1.18 21.14 -12.86
N GLN A 234 -0.72 21.88 -13.89
CA GLN A 234 0.25 21.36 -14.86
C GLN A 234 1.60 21.00 -14.23
N ARG A 235 2.08 21.80 -13.26
CA ARG A 235 3.32 21.52 -12.53
C ARG A 235 3.21 20.28 -11.66
N LEU A 236 2.11 20.13 -10.93
CA LEU A 236 1.85 18.96 -10.10
C LEU A 236 1.77 17.68 -10.93
N THR A 237 1.10 17.72 -12.08
CA THR A 237 1.06 16.59 -13.03
C THR A 237 2.45 16.16 -13.49
N LYS A 238 3.37 17.12 -13.73
CA LYS A 238 4.75 16.81 -14.17
C LYS A 238 5.60 16.19 -13.05
N LEU A 239 5.26 16.42 -11.79
CA LEU A 239 5.97 15.85 -10.64
C LEU A 239 5.65 14.37 -10.43
N ALA A 240 4.43 13.94 -10.72
CA ALA A 240 3.98 12.55 -10.51
C ALA A 240 4.89 11.48 -11.17
N PRO A 241 5.19 11.52 -12.48
CA PRO A 241 6.05 10.51 -13.10
C PRO A 241 7.50 10.58 -12.61
N MET A 242 7.99 11.78 -12.26
CA MET A 242 9.32 11.94 -11.68
C MET A 242 9.41 11.26 -10.32
N ARG A 243 8.40 11.46 -9.46
CA ARG A 243 8.30 10.81 -8.16
C ARG A 243 8.20 9.30 -8.31
N GLU A 244 7.26 8.81 -9.13
CA GLU A 244 7.03 7.37 -9.36
C GLU A 244 8.31 6.65 -9.76
N LYS A 245 9.08 7.24 -10.67
CA LYS A 245 10.38 6.72 -11.09
C LYS A 245 11.38 6.59 -9.91
N ILE A 246 11.48 7.61 -9.06
CA ILE A 246 12.41 7.58 -7.92
C ILE A 246 11.96 6.53 -6.90
N PHE A 247 10.65 6.39 -6.68
CA PHE A 247 10.10 5.37 -5.81
C PHE A 247 10.39 3.94 -6.32
N GLY A 248 10.46 3.75 -7.64
CA GLY A 248 10.95 2.49 -8.23
C GLY A 248 12.36 2.09 -7.77
N TYR A 249 13.26 3.05 -7.51
CA TYR A 249 14.58 2.76 -6.92
C TYR A 249 14.49 2.33 -5.46
N VAL A 250 13.49 2.80 -4.70
CA VAL A 250 13.22 2.35 -3.33
C VAL A 250 12.74 0.90 -3.35
N ILE A 251 11.74 0.61 -4.19
CA ILE A 251 11.09 -0.70 -4.23
C ILE A 251 12.04 -1.80 -4.70
N ARG A 252 12.93 -1.51 -5.66
CA ARG A 252 13.90 -2.49 -6.19
C ARG A 252 15.10 -2.73 -5.27
N GLY A 253 15.34 -1.88 -4.26
CA GLY A 253 16.47 -2.01 -3.35
C GLY A 253 17.84 -1.74 -3.99
N GLY A 254 18.90 -2.37 -3.45
CA GLY A 254 20.28 -2.21 -3.90
C GLY A 254 20.97 -0.95 -3.37
N LEU A 255 21.81 -0.32 -4.20
CA LEU A 255 22.61 0.85 -3.83
C LEU A 255 21.82 2.00 -3.15
N PRO A 256 20.60 2.37 -3.58
CA PRO A 256 19.77 3.40 -2.95
C PRO A 256 19.44 3.18 -1.47
N ARG A 257 19.59 1.96 -0.95
CA ARG A 257 19.36 1.67 0.47
C ARG A 257 20.45 2.23 1.37
N PHE A 258 21.67 2.38 0.86
CA PHE A 258 22.82 2.76 1.66
C PHE A 258 23.02 4.27 1.64
N SER A 259 23.12 4.90 2.81
CA SER A 259 23.23 6.37 2.92
C SER A 259 24.49 6.95 2.28
N TRP A 260 25.59 6.18 2.23
CA TRP A 260 26.82 6.60 1.56
C TRP A 260 26.65 6.71 0.04
N SER A 261 25.65 6.06 -0.56
CA SER A 261 25.39 6.16 -2.00
C SER A 261 25.09 7.58 -2.45
N ARG A 262 24.65 8.47 -1.54
CA ARG A 262 24.35 9.89 -1.81
C ARG A 262 25.52 10.66 -2.43
N PHE A 263 26.75 10.22 -2.18
CA PHE A 263 27.97 10.86 -2.66
C PHE A 263 28.37 10.42 -4.07
N LEU A 264 27.75 9.36 -4.59
CA LEU A 264 28.03 8.87 -5.93
C LEU A 264 27.32 9.72 -7.00
N PRO A 265 27.95 9.95 -8.17
CA PRO A 265 27.36 10.73 -9.26
C PRO A 265 26.36 9.89 -10.08
N THR A 266 25.41 9.22 -9.43
CA THR A 266 24.40 8.40 -10.11
C THR A 266 23.28 9.24 -10.70
N ARG A 267 22.66 8.72 -11.77
CA ARG A 267 21.44 9.30 -12.34
C ARG A 267 20.32 9.38 -11.30
N ALA A 268 20.14 8.33 -10.49
CA ALA A 268 19.14 8.29 -9.43
C ALA A 268 19.33 9.42 -8.40
N ASN A 269 20.57 9.71 -8.01
CA ASN A 269 20.86 10.79 -7.05
C ASN A 269 20.55 12.18 -7.64
N LYS A 270 20.83 12.38 -8.94
CA LYS A 270 20.46 13.60 -9.65
C LYS A 270 18.94 13.78 -9.70
N GLU A 271 18.22 12.72 -10.04
CA GLU A 271 16.75 12.72 -10.13
C GLU A 271 16.11 12.98 -8.77
N LEU A 272 16.59 12.35 -7.69
CA LEU A 272 16.13 12.61 -6.32
C LEU A 272 16.32 14.08 -5.92
N ARG A 273 17.50 14.67 -6.16
CA ARG A 273 17.74 16.09 -5.86
C ARG A 273 16.82 17.01 -6.65
N GLN A 274 16.66 16.75 -7.95
CA GLN A 274 15.79 17.54 -8.82
C GLN A 274 14.33 17.49 -8.36
N PHE A 275 13.84 16.30 -7.98
CA PHE A 275 12.51 16.14 -7.43
C PHE A 275 12.34 16.92 -6.13
N LYS A 276 13.22 16.73 -5.14
CA LYS A 276 13.11 17.43 -3.84
C LYS A 276 13.09 18.96 -4.01
N GLN A 277 13.94 19.50 -4.87
CA GLN A 277 13.94 20.94 -5.18
C GLN A 277 12.63 21.39 -5.82
N SER A 278 12.15 20.65 -6.82
CA SER A 278 10.92 20.99 -7.55
C SER A 278 9.68 20.83 -6.67
N TRP A 279 9.67 19.84 -5.78
CA TRP A 279 8.62 19.56 -4.83
C TRP A 279 8.50 20.64 -3.77
N LYS A 280 9.64 21.09 -3.22
CA LYS A 280 9.68 22.22 -2.29
C LYS A 280 9.12 23.49 -2.94
N GLN A 281 9.65 23.87 -4.11
CA GLN A 281 9.18 25.07 -4.82
C GLN A 281 7.68 25.00 -5.16
N PHE A 282 7.19 23.83 -5.56
CA PHE A 282 5.77 23.64 -5.82
C PHE A 282 4.92 23.90 -4.57
N ASN A 283 5.31 23.36 -3.41
CA ASN A 283 4.54 23.55 -2.17
C ASN A 283 4.61 25.00 -1.66
N GLU A 284 5.74 25.68 -1.84
CA GLU A 284 5.84 27.12 -1.53
C GLU A 284 4.84 27.94 -2.35
N ASP A 285 4.77 27.71 -3.67
CA ASP A 285 3.85 28.43 -4.55
C ASP A 285 2.39 28.03 -4.30
N ALA A 286 2.12 26.74 -4.06
CA ALA A 286 0.79 26.24 -3.73
C ALA A 286 0.29 26.79 -2.39
N LEU A 287 1.17 26.95 -1.39
CA LEU A 287 0.85 27.62 -0.13
C LEU A 287 0.41 29.06 -0.35
N GLN A 288 1.15 29.84 -1.15
CA GLN A 288 0.76 31.23 -1.44
C GLN A 288 -0.58 31.31 -2.15
N HIS A 289 -0.84 30.40 -3.10
CA HIS A 289 -2.14 30.29 -3.73
C HIS A 289 -3.24 29.97 -2.72
N ALA A 290 -3.03 28.95 -1.87
CA ALA A 290 -4.00 28.49 -0.88
C ALA A 290 -4.33 29.56 0.16
N LYS A 291 -3.35 30.35 0.62
CA LYS A 291 -3.60 31.48 1.54
C LYS A 291 -4.64 32.48 1.00
N LEU A 292 -4.71 32.64 -0.33
CA LEU A 292 -5.63 33.58 -0.99
C LEU A 292 -6.99 32.94 -1.32
N HIS A 293 -7.02 31.67 -1.74
CA HIS A 293 -8.22 31.04 -2.32
C HIS A 293 -8.84 29.95 -1.45
N ALA A 294 -8.08 29.38 -0.50
CA ALA A 294 -8.51 28.31 0.37
C ALA A 294 -7.78 28.37 1.73
N PRO A 295 -8.01 29.41 2.55
CA PRO A 295 -7.26 29.62 3.79
C PRO A 295 -7.46 28.52 4.84
N SER A 296 -8.51 27.70 4.71
CA SER A 296 -8.76 26.53 5.55
C SER A 296 -8.05 25.26 5.08
N ALA A 297 -7.34 25.30 3.94
CA ALA A 297 -6.64 24.15 3.40
C ALA A 297 -5.51 23.68 4.35
N PRO A 298 -5.31 22.36 4.50
CA PRO A 298 -4.29 21.78 5.38
C PRO A 298 -2.89 22.36 5.18
N ILE A 299 -2.46 22.64 3.94
CA ILE A 299 -1.14 23.22 3.70
C ILE A 299 -0.92 24.54 4.47
N VAL A 300 -1.95 25.37 4.61
CA VAL A 300 -1.87 26.66 5.32
C VAL A 300 -1.63 26.43 6.81
N ARG A 301 -2.40 25.51 7.41
CA ARG A 301 -2.25 25.14 8.81
C ARG A 301 -0.91 24.44 9.08
N MET A 302 -0.48 23.57 8.18
CA MET A 302 0.82 22.90 8.28
C MET A 302 1.97 23.90 8.21
N ALA A 303 1.92 24.89 7.33
CA ALA A 303 2.94 25.93 7.24
C ALA A 303 3.01 26.77 8.52
N ALA A 304 1.87 27.16 9.09
CA ALA A 304 1.84 27.84 10.39
C ALA A 304 2.46 26.99 11.51
N ALA A 305 2.15 25.68 11.55
CA ALA A 305 2.75 24.76 12.53
C ALA A 305 4.27 24.58 12.34
N VAL A 306 4.79 24.75 11.12
CA VAL A 306 6.25 24.81 10.86
C VAL A 306 6.84 26.11 11.41
N GLU A 307 6.18 27.25 11.18
CA GLU A 307 6.61 28.56 11.69
C GLU A 307 6.64 28.58 13.23
N ASP A 308 5.69 27.91 13.89
CA ASP A 308 5.59 27.76 15.34
C ASP A 308 6.53 26.69 15.94
N GLY A 309 7.22 25.91 15.08
CA GLY A 309 8.13 24.84 15.51
C GLY A 309 7.42 23.60 16.08
N GLU A 310 6.12 23.41 15.80
CA GLU A 310 5.36 22.22 16.20
C GLU A 310 5.71 21.00 15.33
N ILE A 311 6.03 21.24 14.06
CA ILE A 311 6.44 20.25 13.06
C ILE A 311 7.60 20.80 12.22
N ASP A 312 8.33 19.90 11.54
CA ASP A 312 9.44 20.29 10.66
C ASP A 312 8.99 20.47 9.19
N GLU A 313 9.71 21.28 8.40
CA GLU A 313 9.44 21.45 6.96
C GLU A 313 9.45 20.10 6.21
N GLU A 314 10.38 19.21 6.56
CA GLU A 314 10.45 17.88 5.95
C GLU A 314 9.20 17.04 6.29
N GLN A 315 8.64 17.15 7.50
CA GLN A 315 7.39 16.48 7.88
C GLN A 315 6.22 16.99 7.04
N LEU A 316 6.16 18.30 6.76
CA LEU A 316 5.16 18.88 5.87
C LEU A 316 5.30 18.32 4.46
N LEU A 317 6.48 18.46 3.85
CA LEU A 317 6.73 18.08 2.46
C LEU A 317 6.52 16.58 2.24
N GLN A 318 7.02 15.73 3.13
CA GLN A 318 6.92 14.28 2.99
C GLN A 318 5.53 13.74 3.34
N THR A 319 4.77 14.39 4.22
CA THR A 319 3.37 13.98 4.50
C THR A 319 2.47 14.29 3.32
N ILE A 320 2.68 15.41 2.63
CA ILE A 320 1.93 15.71 1.41
C ILE A 320 2.40 14.80 0.25
N ASP A 321 3.69 14.47 0.15
CA ASP A 321 4.19 13.43 -0.79
C ASP A 321 3.51 12.08 -0.53
N GLU A 322 3.48 11.63 0.73
CA GLU A 322 2.79 10.40 1.13
C GLU A 322 1.34 10.42 0.68
N ALA A 323 0.62 11.51 0.98
CA ALA A 323 -0.79 11.65 0.67
C ALA A 323 -1.10 11.62 -0.83
N LEU A 324 -0.26 12.23 -1.65
CA LEU A 324 -0.52 12.40 -3.08
C LEU A 324 0.10 11.30 -3.94
N PHE A 325 1.34 10.90 -3.67
CA PHE A 325 2.08 9.99 -4.54
C PHE A 325 2.16 8.58 -3.97
N ALA A 326 2.48 8.39 -2.68
CA ALA A 326 2.54 7.03 -2.11
C ALA A 326 1.15 6.40 -2.10
N ASN A 327 0.16 7.16 -1.65
CA ASN A 327 -1.21 6.69 -1.54
C ASN A 327 -1.96 6.64 -2.89
N LEU A 328 -1.36 7.14 -3.97
CA LEU A 328 -1.91 7.04 -5.33
C LEU A 328 -2.08 5.58 -5.75
N ASP A 329 -0.98 4.83 -5.72
CA ASP A 329 -0.99 3.42 -6.11
C ASP A 329 -1.86 2.61 -5.16
N VAL A 330 -1.81 2.91 -3.86
CA VAL A 330 -2.62 2.26 -2.82
C VAL A 330 -4.11 2.43 -3.11
N THR A 331 -4.57 3.67 -3.33
CA THR A 331 -6.00 3.94 -3.55
C THR A 331 -6.46 3.40 -4.90
N THR A 332 -5.61 3.50 -5.94
CA THR A 332 -5.88 2.93 -7.27
C THR A 332 -6.07 1.42 -7.20
N GLY A 333 -5.21 0.70 -6.46
CA GLY A 333 -5.37 -0.75 -6.23
C GLY A 333 -6.66 -1.07 -5.47
N GLY A 334 -6.95 -0.30 -4.41
CA GLY A 334 -8.18 -0.46 -3.63
C GLY A 334 -9.47 -0.18 -4.40
N LEU A 335 -9.43 0.67 -5.44
CA LEU A 335 -10.55 1.01 -6.30
C LEU A 335 -10.72 0.01 -7.46
N SER A 336 -9.65 -0.19 -8.23
CA SER A 336 -9.66 -0.88 -9.52
C SER A 336 -10.17 -2.32 -9.46
N TRP A 337 -9.82 -3.09 -8.42
CA TRP A 337 -10.31 -4.47 -8.27
C TRP A 337 -11.82 -4.59 -8.03
N ASN A 338 -12.48 -3.53 -7.56
CA ASN A 338 -13.95 -3.55 -7.45
C ASN A 338 -14.60 -3.63 -8.83
N LEU A 339 -14.07 -2.92 -9.82
CA LEU A 339 -14.60 -2.96 -11.19
C LEU A 339 -14.48 -4.36 -11.77
N VAL A 340 -13.32 -4.98 -11.55
CA VAL A 340 -13.03 -6.36 -11.90
C VAL A 340 -14.05 -7.32 -11.31
N PHE A 341 -14.24 -7.30 -9.98
CA PHE A 341 -15.17 -8.20 -9.32
C PHE A 341 -16.64 -7.97 -9.73
N LEU A 342 -17.01 -6.73 -10.00
CA LEU A 342 -18.34 -6.43 -10.53
C LEU A 342 -18.52 -6.93 -11.97
N ALA A 343 -17.49 -6.83 -12.81
CA ALA A 343 -17.52 -7.33 -14.19
C ALA A 343 -17.70 -8.85 -14.27
N VAL A 344 -17.11 -9.63 -13.36
CA VAL A 344 -17.33 -11.09 -13.29
C VAL A 344 -18.61 -11.51 -12.59
N GLN A 345 -19.22 -10.60 -11.83
CA GLN A 345 -20.40 -10.91 -11.04
C GLN A 345 -21.59 -10.02 -11.43
N PRO A 346 -22.24 -10.27 -12.58
CA PRO A 346 -23.40 -9.50 -13.03
C PRO A 346 -24.54 -9.44 -11.98
N LYS A 347 -24.70 -10.50 -11.17
CA LYS A 347 -25.69 -10.53 -10.08
C LYS A 347 -25.40 -9.48 -9.00
N ALA A 348 -24.11 -9.21 -8.72
CA ALA A 348 -23.73 -8.17 -7.77
C ALA A 348 -24.01 -6.77 -8.35
N GLN A 349 -23.73 -6.56 -9.64
CA GLN A 349 -24.10 -5.31 -10.33
C GLN A 349 -25.62 -5.06 -10.26
N GLU A 350 -26.44 -6.05 -10.59
CA GLU A 350 -27.90 -5.87 -10.56
C GLU A 350 -28.44 -5.66 -9.15
N ARG A 351 -27.89 -6.35 -8.14
CA ARG A 351 -28.27 -6.10 -6.73
C ARG A 351 -27.93 -4.68 -6.30
N LEU A 352 -26.75 -4.17 -6.65
CA LEU A 352 -26.36 -2.79 -6.36
C LEU A 352 -27.29 -1.78 -7.04
N ARG A 353 -27.67 -2.03 -8.30
CA ARG A 353 -28.66 -1.18 -9.01
C ARG A 353 -30.02 -1.22 -8.33
N LYS A 354 -30.46 -2.39 -7.89
CA LYS A 354 -31.71 -2.52 -7.14
C LYS A 354 -31.65 -1.71 -5.85
N GLU A 355 -30.59 -1.81 -5.06
CA GLU A 355 -30.41 -1.00 -3.83
C GLU A 355 -30.48 0.50 -4.14
N MET A 356 -29.80 0.97 -5.19
CA MET A 356 -29.84 2.39 -5.58
C MET A 356 -31.24 2.84 -6.01
N ARG A 357 -31.99 2.01 -6.75
CA ARG A 357 -33.39 2.30 -7.12
C ARG A 357 -34.29 2.36 -5.90
N ASP A 358 -34.13 1.44 -4.96
CA ASP A 358 -34.92 1.38 -3.73
C ASP A 358 -34.65 2.61 -2.85
N VAL A 359 -33.38 3.04 -2.72
CA VAL A 359 -32.99 4.29 -2.04
C VAL A 359 -33.66 5.51 -2.68
N GLY A 360 -33.65 5.59 -4.01
CA GLY A 360 -34.30 6.68 -4.75
C GLY A 360 -35.83 6.71 -4.58
N ALA A 361 -36.47 5.54 -4.54
CA ALA A 361 -37.92 5.42 -4.38
C ALA A 361 -38.40 5.70 -2.94
N GLN A 362 -37.61 5.31 -1.93
CA GLN A 362 -37.95 5.49 -0.52
C GLN A 362 -37.58 6.88 0.02
N GLY A 363 -36.56 7.52 -0.54
CA GLY A 363 -35.95 8.71 0.03
C GLY A 363 -36.60 10.05 -0.35
N GLY A 364 -37.42 10.12 -1.40
CA GLY A 364 -38.06 11.36 -1.90
C GLY A 364 -37.09 12.52 -2.27
N GLY A 365 -35.79 12.36 -2.04
CA GLY A 365 -34.79 13.45 -1.93
C GLY A 365 -33.66 13.39 -2.94
N GLY A 366 -33.81 12.65 -4.05
CA GLY A 366 -32.85 12.65 -5.16
C GLY A 366 -31.41 12.31 -4.73
N GLU A 367 -30.45 13.17 -5.07
CA GLU A 367 -29.02 12.96 -4.81
C GLU A 367 -28.64 12.91 -3.33
N ALA A 368 -29.39 13.57 -2.42
CA ALA A 368 -29.09 13.53 -0.99
C ALA A 368 -29.29 12.13 -0.38
N ALA A 369 -30.27 11.37 -0.89
CA ALA A 369 -30.47 9.97 -0.49
C ALA A 369 -29.32 9.08 -0.97
N LEU A 370 -28.75 9.38 -2.15
CA LEU A 370 -27.59 8.67 -2.68
C LEU A 370 -26.34 8.95 -1.85
N ASP A 371 -26.13 10.20 -1.43
CA ASP A 371 -25.01 10.58 -0.57
C ASP A 371 -25.09 9.85 0.79
N ALA A 372 -26.29 9.71 1.36
CA ALA A 372 -26.50 8.90 2.57
C ALA A 372 -26.20 7.41 2.34
N TYR A 373 -26.62 6.84 1.20
CA TYR A 373 -26.32 5.45 0.82
C TYR A 373 -24.81 5.21 0.62
N ILE A 374 -24.10 6.15 -0.02
CA ILE A 374 -22.64 6.10 -0.19
C ILE A 374 -21.95 6.09 1.18
N GLN A 375 -22.47 6.79 2.18
CA GLN A 375 -21.88 6.85 3.51
C GLN A 375 -22.15 5.59 4.33
N ASP A 376 -23.32 4.99 4.19
CA ASP A 376 -23.76 3.85 5.00
C ASP A 376 -22.87 2.62 4.83
N ARG A 377 -22.29 2.18 5.95
CA ARG A 377 -21.32 1.09 6.04
C ARG A 377 -21.97 -0.29 6.20
N SER A 378 -23.30 -0.35 6.27
CA SER A 378 -24.09 -1.58 6.41
C SER A 378 -24.66 -2.07 5.07
N THR A 379 -24.52 -1.29 4.01
CA THR A 379 -25.04 -1.57 2.66
C THR A 379 -24.27 -2.69 1.97
N TYR A 380 -24.88 -3.30 0.95
CA TYR A 380 -24.19 -4.27 0.10
C TYR A 380 -23.06 -3.58 -0.70
N LEU A 381 -23.20 -2.30 -1.04
CA LEU A 381 -22.10 -1.50 -1.60
C LEU A 381 -20.86 -1.49 -0.70
N ALA A 382 -21.02 -1.22 0.60
CA ALA A 382 -19.91 -1.28 1.54
C ALA A 382 -19.33 -2.69 1.65
N ALA A 383 -20.19 -3.71 1.63
CA ALA A 383 -19.79 -5.11 1.67
C ALA A 383 -18.97 -5.52 0.43
N CYS A 384 -19.35 -5.04 -0.77
CA CYS A 384 -18.61 -5.27 -2.02
C CYS A 384 -17.19 -4.73 -1.96
N VAL A 385 -17.00 -3.54 -1.39
CA VAL A 385 -15.68 -2.90 -1.23
C VAL A 385 -14.81 -3.67 -0.24
N LEU A 386 -15.40 -4.15 0.87
CA LEU A 386 -14.69 -4.95 1.87
C LEU A 386 -14.27 -6.31 1.30
N GLU A 387 -15.14 -6.99 0.56
CA GLU A 387 -14.83 -8.28 -0.06
C GLU A 387 -13.78 -8.15 -1.18
N SER A 388 -13.84 -7.07 -1.97
CA SER A 388 -12.79 -6.77 -2.95
C SER A 388 -11.44 -6.59 -2.26
N SER A 389 -11.39 -5.78 -1.20
CA SER A 389 -10.16 -5.56 -0.42
C SER A 389 -9.66 -6.80 0.31
N ARG A 390 -10.56 -7.74 0.64
CA ARG A 390 -10.22 -9.04 1.23
C ARG A 390 -9.50 -9.92 0.23
N LEU A 391 -10.07 -10.09 -0.97
CA LEU A 391 -9.52 -10.92 -2.04
C LEU A 391 -8.30 -10.30 -2.73
N ARG A 392 -8.20 -8.98 -2.71
CA ARG A 392 -7.08 -8.21 -3.29
C ARG A 392 -6.54 -7.22 -2.27
N PRO A 393 -5.81 -7.71 -1.25
CA PRO A 393 -5.07 -6.84 -0.35
C PRO A 393 -4.13 -5.90 -1.11
N LEU A 394 -4.00 -4.68 -0.61
CA LEU A 394 -3.25 -3.61 -1.25
C LEU A 394 -1.78 -4.00 -1.49
N ALA A 395 -1.12 -4.44 -0.43
CA ALA A 395 0.23 -4.99 -0.44
C ALA A 395 0.22 -6.35 0.25
N ALA A 396 1.14 -7.23 -0.12
CA ALA A 396 1.21 -8.55 0.48
C ALA A 396 1.65 -8.51 1.94
N PHE A 397 2.68 -7.72 2.24
CA PHE A 397 3.19 -7.54 3.59
C PHE A 397 2.96 -6.10 4.07
N SER A 398 2.55 -5.95 5.33
CA SER A 398 2.32 -4.62 5.91
C SER A 398 3.61 -3.81 6.12
N VAL A 399 3.43 -2.50 6.33
CA VAL A 399 4.49 -1.64 6.90
C VAL A 399 4.94 -2.23 8.26
N PRO A 400 6.25 -2.38 8.51
CA PRO A 400 6.79 -2.97 9.71
C PRO A 400 6.58 -2.04 10.90
N GLN A 401 6.22 -2.66 12.03
CA GLN A 401 6.07 -1.97 13.30
C GLN A 401 6.51 -2.83 14.47
N ALA A 402 7.09 -2.21 15.48
CA ALA A 402 7.68 -2.89 16.62
C ALA A 402 6.92 -2.59 17.91
N ALA A 403 6.74 -3.62 18.73
CA ALA A 403 6.24 -3.47 20.09
C ALA A 403 7.35 -2.94 21.00
N PRO A 404 7.03 -2.08 21.99
CA PRO A 404 8.01 -1.52 22.92
C PRO A 404 8.46 -2.52 24.01
N THR A 405 7.84 -3.71 24.03
CA THR A 405 8.11 -4.78 25.00
C THR A 405 8.21 -6.10 24.25
N ALA A 406 8.88 -7.08 24.85
CA ALA A 406 8.96 -8.41 24.25
C ALA A 406 7.57 -9.05 24.06
N ARG A 407 7.47 -9.94 23.07
CA ARG A 407 6.24 -10.68 22.75
C ARG A 407 6.56 -12.16 22.70
N GLU A 408 5.78 -12.97 23.40
CA GLU A 408 5.71 -14.41 23.12
C GLU A 408 4.64 -14.60 22.04
N VAL A 409 5.03 -15.17 20.90
CA VAL A 409 4.12 -15.51 19.80
C VAL A 409 4.44 -16.92 19.33
N ASP A 410 3.45 -17.80 19.37
CA ASP A 410 3.59 -19.22 19.04
C ASP A 410 4.78 -19.90 19.73
N GLY A 411 5.04 -19.50 20.99
CA GLY A 411 6.15 -20.00 21.80
C GLY A 411 7.50 -19.33 21.54
N TYR A 412 7.64 -18.45 20.55
CA TYR A 412 8.87 -17.68 20.30
C TYR A 412 8.89 -16.37 21.07
N VAL A 413 10.00 -16.08 21.76
CA VAL A 413 10.21 -14.84 22.51
C VAL A 413 10.86 -13.80 21.59
N VAL A 414 10.05 -12.92 21.03
CA VAL A 414 10.49 -11.82 20.17
C VAL A 414 10.91 -10.61 21.02
N PRO A 415 12.16 -10.13 20.92
CA PRO A 415 12.64 -8.98 21.68
C PRO A 415 11.86 -7.69 21.41
N ALA A 416 11.88 -6.78 22.39
CA ALA A 416 11.36 -5.43 22.21
C ALA A 416 12.07 -4.70 21.07
N GLY A 417 11.34 -3.92 20.28
CA GLY A 417 11.91 -3.18 19.14
C GLY A 417 12.11 -4.01 17.87
N THR A 418 11.88 -5.33 17.89
CA THR A 418 11.86 -6.13 16.66
C THR A 418 10.57 -5.86 15.88
N SER A 419 10.72 -5.66 14.56
CA SER A 419 9.59 -5.36 13.68
C SER A 419 8.72 -6.58 13.43
N PHE A 420 7.41 -6.36 13.38
CA PHE A 420 6.41 -7.29 12.88
C PHE A 420 5.81 -6.76 11.58
N VAL A 421 5.53 -7.66 10.64
CA VAL A 421 4.75 -7.42 9.43
C VAL A 421 3.61 -8.41 9.36
N VAL A 422 2.46 -7.98 8.86
CA VAL A 422 1.31 -8.86 8.60
C VAL A 422 1.36 -9.30 7.15
N ASP A 423 1.31 -10.61 6.92
CA ASP A 423 1.01 -11.16 5.60
C ASP A 423 -0.50 -11.08 5.37
N ALA A 424 -0.91 -10.10 4.57
CA ALA A 424 -2.30 -9.81 4.29
C ALA A 424 -2.94 -10.86 3.37
N TYR A 425 -2.18 -11.57 2.52
CA TYR A 425 -2.74 -12.63 1.69
C TYR A 425 -2.96 -13.90 2.51
N ALA A 426 -2.00 -14.26 3.38
CA ALA A 426 -2.19 -15.36 4.32
C ALA A 426 -3.41 -15.11 5.22
N LEU A 427 -3.56 -13.89 5.73
CA LEU A 427 -4.65 -13.55 6.65
C LEU A 427 -6.01 -13.36 5.94
N ASN A 428 -6.08 -12.50 4.93
CA ASN A 428 -7.35 -12.07 4.34
C ASN A 428 -7.88 -13.08 3.31
N VAL A 429 -6.98 -13.75 2.58
CA VAL A 429 -7.35 -14.60 1.44
C VAL A 429 -7.31 -16.07 1.82
N ARG A 430 -6.20 -16.56 2.40
CA ARG A 430 -5.98 -17.98 2.66
C ARG A 430 -6.32 -18.43 4.09
N GLY A 431 -6.69 -17.52 4.97
CA GLY A 431 -6.98 -17.84 6.37
C GLY A 431 -8.19 -18.78 6.51
N ASP A 432 -8.10 -19.76 7.41
CA ASP A 432 -9.13 -20.80 7.60
C ASP A 432 -10.52 -20.23 7.96
N GLU A 433 -10.55 -19.05 8.57
CA GLU A 433 -11.77 -18.30 8.92
C GLU A 433 -12.60 -17.88 7.68
N TRP A 434 -11.99 -17.92 6.49
CA TRP A 434 -12.64 -17.60 5.22
C TRP A 434 -13.11 -18.85 4.45
N ALA A 435 -12.76 -20.05 4.93
CA ALA A 435 -13.12 -21.34 4.32
C ALA A 435 -14.64 -21.61 4.34
N PRO A 436 -15.15 -22.54 3.51
CA PRO A 436 -14.42 -23.32 2.49
C PRO A 436 -14.16 -22.54 1.19
N ASP A 437 -14.86 -21.44 0.94
CA ASP A 437 -14.88 -20.71 -0.33
C ASP A 437 -14.10 -19.38 -0.25
N HIS A 438 -12.90 -19.45 0.31
CA HIS A 438 -12.07 -18.27 0.61
C HIS A 438 -11.65 -17.49 -0.64
N ALA A 439 -11.57 -18.14 -1.81
CA ALA A 439 -11.25 -17.52 -3.09
C ALA A 439 -12.48 -16.95 -3.83
N SER A 440 -13.71 -17.23 -3.35
CA SER A 440 -14.94 -16.78 -4.01
C SER A 440 -15.31 -15.35 -3.57
N TYR A 441 -15.69 -14.50 -4.54
CA TYR A 441 -16.23 -13.16 -4.27
C TYR A 441 -17.65 -13.25 -3.71
N ARG A 442 -17.77 -13.13 -2.38
CA ARG A 442 -19.05 -13.21 -1.64
C ARG A 442 -19.23 -12.02 -0.68
N PRO A 443 -19.70 -10.86 -1.17
CA PRO A 443 -19.88 -9.66 -0.34
C PRO A 443 -20.75 -9.88 0.90
N ASP A 444 -21.74 -10.78 0.84
CA ASP A 444 -22.62 -11.11 1.97
C ASP A 444 -21.89 -11.50 3.27
N ARG A 445 -20.61 -11.91 3.21
CA ARG A 445 -19.78 -12.14 4.41
C ARG A 445 -19.69 -10.92 5.32
N PHE A 446 -19.76 -9.72 4.75
CA PHE A 446 -19.63 -8.45 5.47
C PHE A 446 -20.97 -7.82 5.85
N LEU A 447 -22.10 -8.49 5.57
CA LEU A 447 -23.42 -8.10 6.06
C LEU A 447 -23.67 -8.68 7.47
N GLY A 448 -24.65 -8.12 8.20
CA GLY A 448 -25.10 -8.68 9.48
C GLY A 448 -24.36 -8.22 10.74
N GLY A 449 -23.52 -7.18 10.64
CA GLY A 449 -22.95 -6.49 11.81
C GLY A 449 -21.45 -6.76 12.06
N ARG A 450 -20.89 -6.06 13.05
CA ARG A 450 -19.47 -6.14 13.43
C ARG A 450 -19.30 -7.08 14.61
N ASP A 451 -18.93 -8.31 14.33
CA ASP A 451 -18.41 -9.21 15.36
C ASP A 451 -17.01 -8.75 15.80
N THR A 452 -16.81 -8.56 17.09
CA THR A 452 -15.49 -8.26 17.68
C THR A 452 -14.47 -9.37 17.39
N HIS A 453 -14.93 -10.61 17.18
CA HIS A 453 -14.07 -11.74 16.80
C HIS A 453 -13.39 -11.51 15.43
N ARG A 454 -13.98 -10.66 14.57
CA ARG A 454 -13.43 -10.31 13.25
C ARG A 454 -12.33 -9.26 13.27
N ARG A 455 -12.02 -8.65 14.43
CA ARG A 455 -11.08 -7.53 14.51
C ARG A 455 -9.72 -7.85 13.88
N TYR A 456 -9.17 -9.03 14.14
CA TYR A 456 -7.86 -9.46 13.67
C TYR A 456 -7.92 -10.43 12.48
N LEU A 457 -9.12 -10.64 11.90
CA LEU A 457 -9.31 -11.50 10.72
C LEU A 457 -9.05 -10.79 9.40
N PHE A 458 -8.95 -9.46 9.42
CA PHE A 458 -8.92 -8.65 8.21
C PHE A 458 -7.97 -7.46 8.33
N TRP A 459 -6.88 -7.50 7.57
CA TRP A 459 -5.90 -6.43 7.47
C TRP A 459 -6.18 -5.55 6.24
N ARG A 460 -6.66 -4.32 6.47
CA ARG A 460 -6.88 -3.32 5.41
C ARG A 460 -6.26 -1.98 5.72
N PHE A 461 -6.63 -1.39 6.86
CA PHE A 461 -6.18 -0.07 7.29
C PHE A 461 -5.35 -0.09 8.59
N GLY A 462 -4.86 -1.27 8.98
CA GLY A 462 -4.17 -1.50 10.26
C GLY A 462 -5.10 -1.58 11.48
N PHE A 463 -4.51 -1.59 12.68
CA PHE A 463 -5.24 -1.70 13.96
C PHE A 463 -4.89 -0.59 14.95
N GLY A 464 -5.85 -0.29 15.83
CA GLY A 464 -5.70 0.70 16.90
C GLY A 464 -5.64 2.15 16.39
N PRO A 465 -5.08 3.08 17.19
CA PRO A 465 -5.10 4.51 16.86
C PRO A 465 -4.13 4.89 15.71
N ARG A 466 -3.22 3.98 15.33
CA ARG A 466 -2.32 4.15 14.18
C ARG A 466 -2.95 3.67 12.86
N GLN A 467 -4.26 3.46 12.82
CA GLN A 467 -5.00 3.18 11.58
C GLN A 467 -4.81 4.29 10.55
N CYS A 468 -4.90 3.91 9.27
CA CYS A 468 -4.80 4.83 8.14
C CYS A 468 -5.70 6.06 8.35
N LEU A 469 -5.10 7.25 8.21
CA LEU A 469 -5.79 8.52 8.38
C LEU A 469 -6.90 8.69 7.34
N GLY A 470 -6.61 8.35 6.08
CA GLY A 470 -7.52 8.50 4.95
C GLY A 470 -8.61 7.42 4.82
N LYS A 471 -8.76 6.50 5.78
CA LYS A 471 -9.65 5.32 5.64
C LYS A 471 -11.10 5.69 5.28
N HIS A 472 -11.64 6.75 5.90
CA HIS A 472 -13.01 7.19 5.67
C HIS A 472 -13.17 7.80 4.29
N MET A 473 -12.23 8.67 3.91
CA MET A 473 -12.20 9.29 2.59
C MET A 473 -12.06 8.25 1.48
N ALA A 474 -11.14 7.29 1.62
CA ALA A 474 -10.94 6.21 0.66
C ALA A 474 -12.22 5.37 0.48
N ASP A 475 -12.88 4.96 1.57
CA ASP A 475 -14.13 4.20 1.49
C ASP A 475 -15.27 4.98 0.81
N VAL A 476 -15.40 6.28 1.08
CA VAL A 476 -16.44 7.10 0.43
C VAL A 476 -16.11 7.32 -1.05
N MET A 477 -14.85 7.64 -1.38
CA MET A 477 -14.41 7.86 -2.75
C MET A 477 -14.63 6.61 -3.61
N ILE A 478 -14.21 5.44 -3.13
CA ILE A 478 -14.42 4.16 -3.83
C ILE A 478 -15.92 3.93 -4.05
N ARG A 479 -16.74 4.08 -2.99
CA ARG A 479 -18.18 3.86 -3.09
C ARG A 479 -18.88 4.85 -4.03
N ALA A 480 -18.49 6.12 -4.04
CA ALA A 480 -19.00 7.11 -4.98
C ALA A 480 -18.64 6.76 -6.43
N THR A 481 -17.41 6.33 -6.69
CA THR A 481 -17.00 5.84 -8.01
C THR A 481 -17.80 4.62 -8.46
N LEU A 482 -18.01 3.64 -7.58
CA LEU A 482 -18.80 2.45 -7.91
C LEU A 482 -20.27 2.75 -8.14
N VAL A 483 -20.86 3.68 -7.38
CA VAL A 483 -22.21 4.18 -7.60
C VAL A 483 -22.34 4.80 -8.99
N HIS A 484 -21.43 5.70 -9.35
CA HIS A 484 -21.43 6.33 -10.68
C HIS A 484 -21.30 5.28 -11.80
N LEU A 485 -20.35 4.36 -11.68
CA LEU A 485 -20.12 3.30 -12.66
C LEU A 485 -21.35 2.38 -12.82
N VAL A 486 -21.86 1.82 -11.73
CA VAL A 486 -22.96 0.84 -11.77
C VAL A 486 -24.28 1.48 -12.23
N ARG A 487 -24.49 2.76 -11.93
CA ARG A 487 -25.66 3.53 -12.40
C ARG A 487 -25.62 3.76 -13.91
N ASN A 488 -24.46 4.11 -14.45
CA ASN A 488 -24.33 4.63 -15.81
C ASN A 488 -23.78 3.63 -16.83
N TYR A 489 -23.16 2.53 -16.39
CA TYR A 489 -22.45 1.59 -17.25
C TYR A 489 -22.79 0.12 -16.94
N ASP A 490 -22.63 -0.73 -17.95
CA ASP A 490 -22.56 -2.18 -17.81
C ASP A 490 -21.10 -2.64 -17.90
N LEU A 491 -20.62 -3.28 -16.83
CA LEU A 491 -19.26 -3.82 -16.75
C LEU A 491 -19.27 -5.31 -17.11
N SER A 492 -18.34 -5.73 -17.96
CA SER A 492 -18.10 -7.15 -18.23
C SER A 492 -16.66 -7.41 -18.64
N LEU A 493 -16.28 -8.68 -18.68
CA LEU A 493 -15.05 -9.11 -19.32
C LEU A 493 -15.06 -8.85 -20.84
N LEU A 494 -13.86 -8.68 -21.40
CA LEU A 494 -13.65 -8.76 -22.85
C LEU A 494 -13.49 -10.21 -23.33
N SER A 495 -12.87 -11.05 -22.51
CA SER A 495 -12.73 -12.49 -22.69
C SER A 495 -12.69 -13.16 -21.33
N ASP A 496 -13.13 -14.42 -21.25
CA ASP A 496 -13.23 -15.16 -19.99
C ASP A 496 -11.85 -15.55 -19.40
N ASP A 497 -10.78 -15.49 -20.20
CA ASP A 497 -9.47 -16.08 -19.88
C ASP A 497 -8.36 -15.09 -19.49
N ILE A 498 -8.62 -13.79 -19.33
CA ILE A 498 -7.55 -12.80 -19.15
C ILE A 498 -7.78 -11.94 -17.91
N TRP A 499 -7.23 -12.39 -16.78
CA TRP A 499 -6.97 -11.55 -15.62
C TRP A 499 -5.45 -11.46 -15.42
N SER A 500 -4.89 -10.27 -15.57
CA SER A 500 -3.47 -10.00 -15.33
C SER A 500 -3.29 -8.94 -14.24
N ARG A 501 -2.16 -9.03 -13.53
CA ARG A 501 -1.69 -7.98 -12.62
C ARG A 501 -0.49 -7.28 -13.25
N ASN A 502 -0.34 -5.98 -12.96
CA ASN A 502 0.89 -5.27 -13.29
C ASN A 502 2.00 -5.79 -12.36
N LYS A 503 2.96 -6.53 -12.93
CA LYS A 503 4.09 -7.11 -12.18
C LYS A 503 5.19 -6.11 -11.86
N GLU A 504 5.14 -4.90 -12.39
CA GLU A 504 6.09 -3.83 -12.09
C GLU A 504 5.61 -2.91 -10.95
N CYS A 505 4.32 -2.96 -10.61
CA CYS A 505 3.75 -2.18 -9.53
C CYS A 505 3.94 -2.87 -8.17
N TRP A 506 4.33 -2.08 -7.16
CA TRP A 506 4.49 -2.54 -5.78
C TRP A 506 3.13 -2.73 -5.05
N ILE A 507 2.05 -2.24 -5.65
CA ILE A 507 0.66 -2.49 -5.25
C ILE A 507 0.01 -3.41 -6.28
N THR A 508 -0.93 -4.23 -5.82
CA THR A 508 -1.66 -5.14 -6.71
C THR A 508 -2.62 -4.35 -7.61
N HIS A 509 -2.22 -4.00 -8.84
CA HIS A 509 -3.08 -3.38 -9.85
C HIS A 509 -3.50 -4.39 -10.91
N PRO A 510 -4.78 -4.42 -11.33
CA PRO A 510 -5.19 -5.14 -12.53
C PRO A 510 -4.61 -4.46 -13.78
N ASP A 511 -4.19 -5.26 -14.76
CA ASP A 511 -3.49 -4.82 -15.97
C ASP A 511 -4.10 -5.42 -17.23
N PHE A 512 -5.33 -5.01 -17.52
CA PHE A 512 -6.13 -5.43 -18.67
C PHE A 512 -7.38 -4.53 -18.79
N LEU A 513 -8.03 -4.59 -19.95
CA LEU A 513 -9.24 -3.82 -20.25
C LEU A 513 -10.50 -4.61 -19.87
N LEU A 514 -11.49 -3.89 -19.33
CA LEU A 514 -12.87 -4.34 -19.18
C LEU A 514 -13.76 -3.68 -20.23
N ARG A 515 -14.86 -4.34 -20.57
CA ARG A 515 -15.99 -3.69 -21.24
C ARG A 515 -16.70 -2.79 -20.25
N CYS A 516 -16.98 -1.55 -20.65
CA CYS A 516 -17.65 -0.51 -19.87
C CYS A 516 -18.62 0.23 -20.79
N GLU A 517 -19.78 -0.36 -21.05
CA GLU A 517 -20.74 0.16 -22.01
C GLU A 517 -21.73 1.11 -21.34
N LYS A 518 -21.89 2.31 -21.91
CA LYS A 518 -22.84 3.30 -21.40
C LYS A 518 -24.26 2.76 -21.50
N ARG A 519 -25.00 2.82 -20.41
CA ARG A 519 -26.38 2.35 -20.36
C ARG A 519 -27.26 3.37 -21.09
N LEU A 520 -27.86 2.93 -22.19
CA LEU A 520 -29.00 3.62 -22.79
C LEU A 520 -30.17 3.49 -21.80
N GLU A 521 -30.88 4.57 -21.51
CA GLU A 521 -32.11 4.53 -20.70
C GLU A 521 -33.08 3.51 -21.32
N LYS A 522 -33.09 2.29 -20.80
CA LYS A 522 -34.11 1.31 -21.18
C LYS A 522 -35.42 1.81 -20.58
N LYS A 523 -36.32 2.33 -21.42
CA LYS A 523 -37.75 2.38 -21.12
C LYS A 523 -38.15 0.99 -20.63
N VAL A 524 -38.47 0.87 -19.35
CA VAL A 524 -38.76 -0.40 -18.68
C VAL A 524 -40.00 -1.01 -19.33
N GLN A 525 -39.83 -2.10 -20.07
CA GLN A 525 -40.91 -3.08 -20.27
C GLN A 525 -40.66 -4.25 -19.30
N PRO A 526 -41.69 -4.72 -18.57
CA PRO A 526 -41.53 -5.81 -17.63
C PRO A 526 -41.42 -7.12 -18.40
N THR A 527 -40.34 -7.89 -18.21
CA THR A 527 -40.26 -9.27 -18.70
C THR A 527 -40.01 -10.25 -17.56
N ALA A 528 -40.65 -11.41 -17.74
CA ALA A 528 -40.92 -12.49 -16.81
C ALA A 528 -39.66 -13.27 -16.35
N PRO A 529 -39.76 -14.12 -15.31
CA PRO A 529 -38.60 -14.70 -14.64
C PRO A 529 -38.01 -15.85 -15.46
N VAL A 530 -36.68 -15.90 -15.55
CA VAL A 530 -35.93 -17.02 -16.15
C VAL A 530 -35.22 -17.81 -15.06
N GLU A 531 -35.33 -19.14 -15.19
CA GLU A 531 -34.88 -20.18 -14.28
C GLU A 531 -33.35 -20.29 -14.10
N LYS A 532 -33.01 -20.95 -12.98
CA LYS A 532 -31.69 -21.21 -12.44
C LYS A 532 -30.84 -22.13 -13.33
N SER A 533 -29.58 -21.77 -13.55
CA SER A 533 -28.49 -22.73 -13.60
C SER A 533 -27.31 -22.19 -12.80
N GLY A 534 -26.84 -22.99 -11.84
CA GLY A 534 -25.72 -22.69 -10.99
C GLY A 534 -24.43 -23.17 -11.63
N LEU A 535 -23.49 -22.27 -11.84
CA LEU A 535 -22.09 -22.58 -12.10
C LEU A 535 -21.27 -21.62 -11.25
N GLY A 536 -20.66 -22.16 -10.19
CA GLY A 536 -19.67 -21.46 -9.39
C GLY A 536 -18.37 -21.42 -10.17
N VAL A 537 -17.93 -20.22 -10.55
CA VAL A 537 -16.60 -20.01 -11.13
C VAL A 537 -15.59 -20.15 -9.98
N ARG A 538 -14.75 -21.18 -10.03
CA ARG A 538 -13.61 -21.35 -9.14
C ARG A 538 -12.51 -20.37 -9.56
N CYS A 539 -12.09 -19.50 -8.65
CA CYS A 539 -10.84 -18.75 -8.78
C CYS A 539 -9.67 -19.67 -8.39
N GLU A 540 -9.28 -20.59 -9.26
CA GLU A 540 -8.03 -21.35 -9.13
C GLU A 540 -7.09 -20.92 -10.26
N ASN A 541 -6.11 -20.09 -9.90
CA ASN A 541 -4.77 -19.88 -10.49
C ASN A 541 -4.33 -18.42 -10.32
N ALA A 542 -3.71 -18.12 -9.17
CA ALA A 542 -2.63 -17.13 -8.97
C ALA A 542 -2.02 -17.36 -7.59
#